data_AF-A0A817BXR2-F1
#
_entry.id   AF-A0A817BXR2-F1
#
_cell.length_a   1.000
_cell.length_b   1.000
_cell.length_c   1.000
_cell.angle_alpha   90.00
_cell.angle_beta   90.00
_cell.angle_gamma   90.00
#
_symmetry.space_group_name_H-M   'P 1'
#
loop_
_entity.id
_entity.type
_entity.pdbx_description
1 polymer ?
#
loop_
_entity_poly.entity_id
_entity_poly.type
_entity_poly.pdbx_seq_one_letter_code
_entity_poly.pdbx_strand_id
1 'polypeptide(L)'
;MYMLIHDVLGGHFEGDIVIPPMARSVAMVGDYVRWPNGIVPYTISSDYNTADQNIIINAMRTLESLTAVNNVLCVQFRPKIASDGQYYITIQNGNGCSSYVSNL
;
A
#
# COMPACT_ATOMS: atom_id res chain seq x y z
N MET A 1 -2.97 7.64 -3.39
CA MET A 1 -2.12 7.49 -2.19
C MET A 1 -0.72 7.05 -2.60
N TYR A 2 0.32 7.36 -1.83
CA TYR A 2 1.70 6.97 -2.17
C TYR A 2 2.29 6.07 -1.07
N MET A 3 2.93 4.98 -1.47
CA MET A 3 3.86 4.24 -0.61
C MET A 3 5.26 4.74 -0.93
N LEU A 4 5.75 5.65 -0.09
CA LEU A 4 6.97 6.41 -0.32
C LEU A 4 8.10 5.78 0.47
N ILE A 5 9.12 5.30 -0.22
CA ILE A 5 10.34 4.84 0.44
C ILE A 5 11.07 6.10 0.98
N HIS A 6 10.91 6.43 2.29
CA HIS A 6 11.43 7.64 3.00
C HIS A 6 12.32 7.37 4.26
N ASP A 7 13.43 8.11 4.40
CA ASP A 7 14.59 7.86 5.29
C ASP A 7 14.67 8.98 6.33
N VAL A 8 15.28 8.67 7.47
CA VAL A 8 14.94 9.17 8.81
C VAL A 8 15.28 10.65 9.07
N LEU A 9 14.60 11.55 8.38
CA LEU A 9 14.34 12.91 8.86
C LEU A 9 13.06 12.86 9.71
N GLY A 10 13.25 12.73 11.03
CA GLY A 10 12.19 12.41 11.99
C GLY A 10 10.92 13.27 11.86
N GLY A 11 9.77 12.61 11.88
CA GLY A 11 8.45 13.24 11.69
C GLY A 11 7.32 12.24 11.43
N HIS A 12 7.64 11.03 10.95
CA HIS A 12 6.71 9.92 10.85
C HIS A 12 6.45 9.26 12.21
N PHE A 13 5.23 8.79 12.42
CA PHE A 13 4.87 7.97 13.58
C PHE A 13 5.43 6.55 13.40
N GLU A 14 5.84 5.91 14.49
CA GLU A 14 6.54 4.59 14.50
C GLU A 14 7.83 4.49 13.63
N GLY A 15 8.20 5.55 12.91
CA GLY A 15 9.38 5.66 12.04
C GLY A 15 9.02 5.71 10.54
N ASP A 16 7.95 5.02 10.15
CA ASP A 16 7.55 4.77 8.75
C ASP A 16 6.05 5.04 8.47
N ILE A 17 5.28 5.51 9.46
CA ILE A 17 3.85 5.79 9.31
C ILE A 17 3.56 7.28 9.10
N VAL A 18 2.90 7.60 7.99
CA VAL A 18 2.28 8.91 7.76
C VAL A 18 0.85 8.90 8.33
N ILE A 19 0.70 9.40 9.57
CA ILE A 19 -0.59 9.47 10.27
C ILE A 19 -1.48 10.61 9.72
N PRO A 20 -2.74 10.33 9.31
CA PRO A 20 -3.78 11.36 9.28
C PRO A 20 -4.22 11.69 10.73
N PRO A 21 -4.57 12.96 11.07
CA PRO A 21 -4.63 13.45 12.47
C PRO A 21 -5.45 12.68 13.52
N MET A 22 -6.30 11.73 13.10
CA MET A 22 -7.24 10.97 13.93
C MET A 22 -6.85 9.50 14.13
N ALA A 23 -5.80 8.98 13.50
CA ALA A 23 -5.42 7.57 13.55
C ALA A 23 -4.20 7.33 14.45
N ARG A 24 -4.42 6.90 15.72
CA ARG A 24 -3.35 6.48 16.66
C ARG A 24 -3.62 5.09 17.23
N SER A 25 -3.70 4.10 16.34
CA SER A 25 -3.96 2.70 16.68
C SER A 25 -3.40 1.75 15.61
N VAL A 26 -2.96 0.56 16.03
CA VAL A 26 -2.34 -0.47 15.16
C VAL A 26 -3.23 -0.90 13.99
N ALA A 27 -4.55 -0.76 14.15
CA ALA A 27 -5.51 -0.79 13.06
C ALA A 27 -6.39 0.45 13.12
N MET A 28 -6.76 1.02 11.97
CA MET A 28 -7.84 2.00 11.93
C MET A 28 -9.18 1.29 11.87
N VAL A 29 -10.14 1.78 12.65
CA VAL A 29 -11.45 1.16 12.81
C VAL A 29 -12.49 1.95 12.03
N GLY A 30 -12.99 1.34 10.95
CA GLY A 30 -14.03 1.89 10.08
C GLY A 30 -13.98 1.23 8.70
N ASP A 31 -15.11 1.17 8.00
CA ASP A 31 -15.13 0.64 6.63
C ASP A 31 -14.66 1.69 5.60
N TYR A 32 -14.76 2.98 5.94
CA TYR A 32 -14.38 4.12 5.10
C TYR A 32 -12.86 4.32 4.94
N VAL A 33 -12.05 3.65 5.77
CA VAL A 33 -10.56 3.65 5.72
C VAL A 33 -9.99 2.40 5.04
N ARG A 34 -10.86 1.51 4.54
CA ARG A 34 -10.48 0.26 3.86
C ARG A 34 -10.61 0.42 2.35
N TRP A 35 -9.81 -0.35 1.62
CA TRP A 35 -9.93 -0.48 0.18
C TRP A 35 -11.29 -1.08 -0.21
N PRO A 36 -12.09 -0.42 -1.06
CA PRO A 36 -13.39 -0.94 -1.48
C PRO A 36 -13.26 -2.35 -2.09
N ASN A 37 -14.10 -3.27 -1.63
CA ASN A 37 -14.09 -4.69 -2.02
C ASN A 37 -12.73 -5.42 -1.79
N GLY A 38 -11.84 -4.87 -0.97
CA GLY A 38 -10.49 -5.41 -0.76
C GLY A 38 -9.53 -5.22 -1.94
N ILE A 39 -9.92 -4.46 -2.97
CA ILE A 39 -9.12 -4.28 -4.19
C ILE A 39 -8.19 -3.08 -4.02
N VAL A 40 -6.89 -3.31 -4.18
CA VAL A 40 -5.83 -2.30 -4.14
C VAL A 40 -5.26 -2.11 -5.56
N PRO A 41 -5.68 -1.06 -6.29
CA PRO A 41 -5.07 -0.73 -7.56
C PRO A 41 -3.65 -0.19 -7.33
N TYR A 42 -2.68 -0.61 -8.12
CA TYR A 42 -1.29 -0.18 -7.95
C TYR A 42 -0.58 0.23 -9.25
N THR A 43 0.45 1.07 -9.09
CA THR A 43 1.52 1.30 -10.06
C THR A 43 2.88 1.09 -9.39
N ILE A 44 3.85 0.53 -10.12
CA ILE A 44 5.26 0.45 -9.67
C ILE A 44 6.07 1.40 -10.54
N SER A 45 6.97 2.18 -9.93
CA SER A 45 7.82 3.12 -10.68
C SER A 45 8.77 2.39 -11.62
N SER A 46 9.06 3.01 -12.77
CA SER A 46 10.08 2.57 -13.73
C SER A 46 11.50 2.62 -13.18
N ASP A 47 11.72 3.28 -12.04
CA ASP A 47 13.03 3.36 -11.37
C ASP A 47 13.48 2.02 -10.76
N TYR A 48 12.53 1.09 -10.56
CA TYR A 48 12.82 -0.28 -10.15
C TYR A 48 13.20 -1.14 -11.36
N ASN A 49 14.30 -1.87 -11.25
CA ASN A 49 14.64 -2.89 -12.24
C ASN A 49 13.69 -4.11 -12.13
N THR A 50 13.71 -5.00 -13.12
CA THR A 50 12.81 -6.16 -13.19
C THR A 50 12.92 -7.10 -11.97
N ALA A 51 14.08 -7.22 -11.34
CA ALA A 51 14.23 -8.05 -10.13
C ALA A 51 13.50 -7.44 -8.93
N ASP A 52 13.65 -6.13 -8.72
CA ASP A 52 12.96 -5.40 -7.63
C ASP A 52 11.44 -5.37 -7.86
N GLN A 53 10.98 -5.15 -9.10
CA GLN A 53 9.56 -5.26 -9.44
C GLN A 53 9.00 -6.65 -9.13
N ASN A 54 9.76 -7.72 -9.41
CA ASN A 54 9.35 -9.09 -9.06
C ASN A 54 9.29 -9.32 -7.54
N ILE A 55 10.20 -8.73 -6.75
CA ILE A 55 10.14 -8.79 -5.29
C ILE A 55 8.86 -8.13 -4.78
N ILE A 56 8.54 -6.92 -5.27
CA ILE A 56 7.31 -6.18 -4.93
C ILE A 56 6.05 -6.99 -5.29
N ILE A 57 6.01 -7.58 -6.49
CA ILE A 57 4.89 -8.42 -6.97
C ILE A 57 4.73 -9.68 -6.12
N ASN A 58 5.83 -10.33 -5.73
CA ASN A 58 5.78 -11.52 -4.87
C ASN A 58 5.34 -11.19 -3.42
N ALA A 59 5.70 -10.01 -2.91
CA ALA A 59 5.22 -9.53 -1.61
C ALA A 59 3.70 -9.29 -1.64
N MET A 60 3.18 -8.66 -2.70
CA MET A 60 1.73 -8.48 -2.90
C MET A 60 1.01 -9.85 -2.95
N ARG A 61 1.49 -10.82 -3.72
CA ARG A 61 0.93 -12.18 -3.77
C ARG A 61 0.97 -12.92 -2.44
N THR A 62 2.02 -12.69 -1.64
CA THR A 62 2.09 -13.23 -0.28
C THR A 62 0.97 -12.68 0.60
N LEU A 63 0.66 -11.38 0.51
CA LEU A 63 -0.46 -10.77 1.23
C LEU A 63 -1.83 -11.28 0.76
N GLU A 64 -2.02 -11.46 -0.55
CA GLU A 64 -3.25 -12.08 -1.09
C GLU A 64 -3.47 -13.48 -0.51
N SER A 65 -2.41 -14.30 -0.49
CA SER A 65 -2.42 -15.66 0.07
C SER A 65 -2.69 -15.69 1.58
N LEU A 66 -1.98 -14.86 2.36
CA LEU A 66 -2.11 -14.80 3.82
C LEU A 66 -3.48 -14.26 4.28
N THR A 67 -4.18 -13.50 3.44
CA THR A 67 -5.51 -12.95 3.74
C THR A 67 -6.64 -13.79 3.14
N ALA A 68 -6.35 -14.88 2.43
CA ALA A 68 -7.37 -15.72 1.81
C ALA A 68 -8.16 -16.55 2.83
N VAL A 69 -9.48 -16.54 2.73
CA VAL A 69 -10.39 -17.36 3.54
C VAL A 69 -11.25 -18.21 2.64
N ASN A 70 -11.29 -19.53 2.87
CA ASN A 70 -12.04 -20.49 2.03
C ASN A 70 -11.74 -20.36 0.52
N ASN A 71 -10.46 -20.12 0.18
CA ASN A 71 -9.99 -19.90 -1.20
C ASN A 71 -10.53 -18.62 -1.88
N VAL A 72 -11.07 -17.68 -1.11
CA VAL A 72 -11.48 -16.33 -1.56
C VAL A 72 -10.47 -15.31 -1.04
N LEU A 73 -9.90 -14.51 -1.94
CA LEU A 73 -8.93 -13.46 -1.61
C LEU A 73 -9.63 -12.25 -0.96
N CYS A 74 -9.32 -11.95 0.31
CA CYS A 74 -9.87 -10.79 1.02
C CYS A 74 -9.13 -9.47 0.73
N VAL A 75 -7.86 -9.54 0.31
CA VAL A 75 -7.12 -8.43 -0.29
C VAL A 75 -6.63 -8.88 -1.67
N GLN A 76 -6.73 -7.99 -2.67
CA GLN A 76 -6.36 -8.27 -4.06
C GLN A 76 -5.59 -7.08 -4.65
N PHE A 77 -4.40 -7.33 -5.18
CA PHE A 77 -3.57 -6.31 -5.83
C PHE A 77 -3.68 -6.43 -7.34
N ARG A 78 -4.02 -5.36 -8.03
CA ARG A 78 -4.08 -5.38 -9.50
C ARG A 78 -3.60 -4.07 -10.14
N PRO A 79 -3.07 -4.10 -11.38
CA PRO A 79 -2.60 -2.90 -12.05
C PRO A 79 -3.68 -1.81 -12.14
N LYS A 80 -3.27 -0.56 -11.95
CA LYS A 80 -4.16 0.60 -12.09
C LYS A 80 -4.76 0.68 -13.50
N ILE A 81 -6.05 0.99 -13.58
CA ILE A 81 -6.77 1.30 -14.82
C ILE A 81 -7.32 2.74 -14.79
N ALA A 82 -7.90 3.19 -15.91
CA ALA A 82 -8.39 4.55 -16.04
C ALA A 82 -9.51 4.90 -15.05
N SER A 83 -10.46 3.98 -14.82
CA SER A 83 -11.64 4.19 -13.96
C SER A 83 -11.34 4.36 -12.47
N ASP A 84 -10.11 4.08 -12.03
CA ASP A 84 -9.73 4.21 -10.62
C ASP A 84 -9.56 5.68 -10.19
N GLY A 85 -9.39 6.59 -11.15
CA GLY A 85 -9.04 7.98 -10.87
C GLY A 85 -7.79 8.06 -9.99
N GLN A 86 -7.97 8.58 -8.77
CA GLN A 86 -6.94 8.77 -7.73
C GLN A 86 -6.87 7.64 -6.68
N TYR A 87 -7.78 6.67 -6.71
CA TYR A 87 -7.86 5.57 -5.74
C TYR A 87 -6.91 4.43 -6.10
N TYR A 88 -5.61 4.66 -5.90
CA TYR A 88 -4.55 3.68 -6.11
C TYR A 88 -3.33 3.99 -5.23
N ILE A 89 -2.45 3.00 -5.08
CA ILE A 89 -1.11 3.19 -4.51
C ILE A 89 -0.05 3.31 -5.62
N THR A 90 0.86 4.26 -5.48
CA THR A 90 2.12 4.27 -6.25
C THR A 90 3.23 3.74 -5.36
N ILE A 91 3.93 2.70 -5.84
CA ILE A 91 5.12 2.13 -5.22
C ILE A 91 6.33 2.75 -5.95
N GLN A 92 7.05 3.66 -5.28
CA GLN A 92 8.11 4.45 -5.90
C GLN A 92 9.40 4.42 -5.10
N ASN A 93 10.53 4.49 -5.82
CA ASN A 93 11.85 4.50 -5.23
C ASN A 93 12.17 5.92 -4.72
N GLY A 94 11.95 6.15 -3.43
CA GLY A 94 12.43 7.34 -2.74
C GLY A 94 13.70 7.04 -1.94
N ASN A 95 14.09 7.94 -1.06
CA ASN A 95 15.16 7.68 -0.10
C ASN A 95 14.57 7.01 1.16
N GLY A 96 14.46 5.67 1.37
CA GLY A 96 14.11 5.01 2.68
C GLY A 96 12.92 4.01 2.77
N CYS A 97 11.99 4.12 3.75
CA CYS A 97 10.72 3.32 3.89
C CYS A 97 9.56 4.08 4.60
N SER A 98 8.39 4.28 3.96
CA SER A 98 7.15 4.79 4.61
C SER A 98 5.83 4.57 3.84
N SER A 99 4.68 4.67 4.52
CA SER A 99 3.33 4.71 3.91
C SER A 99 2.34 5.52 4.74
N TYR A 100 1.29 6.04 4.10
CA TYR A 100 0.06 6.40 4.81
C TYR A 100 -0.65 5.14 5.31
N VAL A 101 -1.41 5.26 6.39
CA VAL A 101 -2.40 4.25 6.78
C VAL A 101 -3.77 4.71 6.27
N SER A 102 -4.33 3.99 5.29
CA SER A 102 -5.74 3.94 4.83
C SER A 102 -5.81 3.86 3.29
N ASN A 103 -6.88 4.39 2.71
CA ASN A 103 -7.06 4.71 1.30
C ASN A 103 -7.32 6.23 1.09
N LEU A 104 -7.17 7.05 2.15
CA LEU A 104 -7.39 8.49 2.20
C LEU A 104 -6.08 9.27 2.00
#